data_AF-A0A1J4RQ21-F1
#
_entry.id   AF-A0A1J4RQ21-F1
#
_cell.length_a   1.000
_cell.length_b   1.000
_cell.length_c   1.000
_cell.angle_alpha   90.00
_cell.angle_beta   90.00
_cell.angle_gamma   90.00
#
_symmetry.space_group_name_H-M   'P 1'
#
loop_
_entity.id
_entity.type
_entity.pdbx_description
1 polymer ?
#
loop_
_entity_poly.entity_id
_entity_poly.type
_entity_poly.pdbx_seq_one_letter_code
_entity_poly.pdbx_strand_id
1 'polypeptide(L)'
;MVSEEIGLNHALEAAGHRVVETDLGEYIIQLRGERPAHIITPAVHLNRRQVGELFHDKLGIPYTEDIPTLTNTARAILREIFLTADVGISGVNFGVVENGALTVVTNEGNGRMCTTLPPVHIALMGMERLAPSLDDLALFLSLLPRSATGQKLSVYTQLLRAPEGPGQQRHVILVDNGRTRLRNSPLRESLYCIRCGACLNACPVFRELGGHAYIGADNSIAPYPGPIGSVISPGLLGENYVQLAQASSLCGACKDACPVDIDLPRLLTRVRAGASSNQSSVISDQSRGEGLPFILRLGLRAYARLARTPRGFAASQSFAALAARLVSPLSAWMRLPAWTGWGYSKDFPRPVAKSFRARWGKRKTVISNLVIGNSANPKAESPFPITTPQLPITNYQSQFVSELTALGGTVIACTATNLSAKLTDFLRQREANSVFVDDVGATLAVALPPEIEIVREPDPTVKFGLTGCAGGIANTGTVLLLDAGETLKASLLPETHLVVLPASLLVADLPEALPAARNASNAVLVTGPSRTADIEMTLTIGVHGPKEIIVFLVDDSKSG
;
A
#
# COMPACT_ATOMS: atom_id res chain seq x y z
N MET A 1 1.29 -7.02 7.99
CA MET A 1 -0.21 -6.97 8.05
C MET A 1 -0.90 -8.32 8.32
N VAL A 2 -0.79 -9.36 7.48
CA VAL A 2 -1.48 -10.65 7.79
C VAL A 2 -0.86 -11.35 9.00
N SER A 3 0.47 -11.29 9.13
CA SER A 3 1.19 -11.72 10.35
C SER A 3 0.66 -11.00 11.60
N GLU A 4 0.50 -9.67 11.51
CA GLU A 4 -0.05 -8.81 12.56
C GLU A 4 -1.52 -9.11 12.87
N GLU A 5 -2.33 -9.44 11.85
CA GLU A 5 -3.74 -9.82 11.99
C GLU A 5 -3.91 -11.07 12.86
N ILE A 6 -3.00 -12.05 12.73
CA ILE A 6 -3.07 -13.32 13.44
C ILE A 6 -2.13 -13.38 14.66
N GLY A 7 -1.39 -12.31 14.96
CA GLY A 7 -0.44 -12.25 16.07
C GLY A 7 0.74 -13.21 15.92
N LEU A 8 1.20 -13.47 14.70
CA LEU A 8 2.19 -14.52 14.39
C LEU A 8 3.50 -14.32 15.14
N ASN A 9 4.05 -13.10 15.17
CA ASN A 9 5.35 -12.84 15.78
C ASN A 9 5.33 -13.18 17.28
N HIS A 10 4.33 -12.69 18.01
CA HIS A 10 4.17 -12.99 19.42
C HIS A 10 4.00 -14.48 19.70
N ALA A 11 3.28 -15.21 18.83
CA ALA A 11 3.12 -16.66 18.97
C ALA A 11 4.45 -17.40 18.77
N LEU A 12 5.26 -16.99 17.80
CA LEU A 12 6.59 -17.57 17.54
C LEU A 12 7.60 -17.22 18.65
N GLU A 13 7.59 -15.98 19.14
CA GLU A 13 8.40 -15.54 20.29
C GLU A 13 8.04 -16.33 21.56
N ALA A 14 6.74 -16.51 21.82
CA ALA A 14 6.26 -17.34 22.94
C ALA A 14 6.66 -18.82 22.82
N ALA A 15 6.85 -19.31 21.58
CA ALA A 15 7.38 -20.64 21.30
C ALA A 15 8.92 -20.72 21.40
N GLY A 16 9.61 -19.63 21.74
CA GLY A 16 11.06 -19.58 21.94
C GLY A 16 11.87 -19.31 20.67
N HIS A 17 11.23 -18.89 19.58
CA HIS A 17 11.94 -18.51 18.35
C HIS A 17 12.34 -17.03 18.37
N ARG A 18 13.50 -16.73 17.78
CA ARG A 18 13.92 -15.35 17.51
C ARG A 18 13.21 -14.86 16.25
N VAL A 19 12.32 -13.89 16.39
CA VAL A 19 11.60 -13.26 15.27
C VAL A 19 12.15 -11.87 15.04
N VAL A 20 12.43 -11.53 13.78
CA VAL A 20 12.97 -10.21 13.42
C VAL A 20 12.18 -9.68 12.23
N GLU A 21 11.60 -8.49 12.38
CA GLU A 21 11.01 -7.75 11.28
C GLU A 21 12.11 -7.18 10.38
N THR A 22 11.87 -7.24 9.07
CA THR A 22 12.93 -7.04 8.07
C THR A 22 12.76 -5.78 7.24
N ASP A 23 11.60 -5.15 7.30
CA ASP A 23 11.33 -3.80 6.82
C ASP A 23 11.86 -2.79 7.84
N LEU A 24 12.51 -1.70 7.41
CA LEU A 24 13.12 -0.76 8.34
C LEU A 24 12.08 -0.14 9.28
N GLY A 25 10.94 0.30 8.73
CA GLY A 25 9.82 0.82 9.50
C GLY A 25 9.28 -0.20 10.50
N GLU A 26 9.01 -1.43 10.08
CA GLU A 26 8.54 -2.49 10.99
C GLU A 26 9.58 -2.85 12.06
N TYR A 27 10.87 -2.88 11.71
CA TYR A 27 11.95 -3.18 12.65
C TYR A 27 12.05 -2.12 13.75
N ILE A 28 11.95 -0.83 13.41
CA ILE A 28 11.90 0.28 14.38
C ILE A 28 10.72 0.08 15.35
N ILE A 29 9.56 -0.32 14.83
CA ILE A 29 8.36 -0.56 15.63
C ILE A 29 8.50 -1.80 16.52
N GLN A 30 9.10 -2.87 16.01
CA GLN A 30 9.39 -4.08 16.77
C GLN A 30 10.30 -3.78 17.97
N LEU A 31 11.37 -2.99 17.78
CA LEU A 31 12.28 -2.58 18.86
C LEU A 31 11.59 -1.78 19.98
N ARG A 32 10.48 -1.09 19.64
CA ARG A 32 9.65 -0.36 20.59
C ARG A 32 8.56 -1.22 21.26
N GLY A 33 8.28 -2.41 20.72
CA GLY A 33 7.15 -3.23 21.16
C GLY A 33 5.80 -2.57 20.89
N GLU A 34 5.71 -1.76 19.83
CA GLU A 34 4.49 -1.06 19.41
C GLU A 34 3.83 -1.79 18.22
N ARG A 35 2.59 -1.41 17.88
CA ARG A 35 1.96 -1.82 16.62
C ARG A 35 2.26 -0.81 15.50
N PRO A 36 2.16 -1.19 14.21
CA PRO A 36 2.34 -0.25 13.10
C PRO A 36 1.26 0.85 13.07
N ALA A 37 1.65 2.10 12.83
CA ALA A 37 0.70 3.21 12.72
C ALA A 37 0.10 3.35 11.30
N HIS A 38 0.75 2.82 10.27
CA HIS A 38 0.29 2.89 8.88
C HIS A 38 0.68 1.63 8.12
N ILE A 39 -0.08 1.30 7.06
CA ILE A 39 0.07 0.04 6.30
C ILE A 39 1.36 0.01 5.45
N ILE A 40 1.82 1.18 5.01
CA ILE A 40 2.99 1.32 4.10
C ILE A 40 4.17 2.00 4.80
N THR A 41 3.94 2.74 5.88
CA THR A 41 4.96 3.53 6.57
C THR A 41 4.80 3.33 8.08
N PRO A 42 5.13 2.13 8.60
CA PRO A 42 4.80 1.69 9.96
C PRO A 42 5.19 2.68 11.06
N ALA A 43 6.35 3.33 10.90
CA ALA A 43 6.97 4.24 11.86
C ALA A 43 6.69 5.73 11.62
N VAL A 44 5.68 6.08 10.81
CA VAL A 44 5.39 7.48 10.42
C VAL A 44 5.14 8.46 11.58
N HIS A 45 4.77 7.96 12.76
CA HIS A 45 4.58 8.78 13.96
C HIS A 45 5.87 9.14 14.70
N LEU A 46 7.01 8.60 14.28
CA LEU A 46 8.31 8.83 14.92
C LEU A 46 9.15 9.83 14.13
N ASN A 47 9.84 10.70 14.87
CA ASN A 47 10.85 11.60 14.31
C ASN A 47 12.27 11.01 14.44
N ARG A 48 13.24 11.61 13.75
CA ARG A 48 14.62 11.10 13.74
C ARG A 48 15.29 11.08 15.11
N ARG A 49 14.94 12.02 16.00
CA ARG A 49 15.46 12.07 17.37
C ARG A 49 15.02 10.83 18.16
N GLN A 50 13.74 10.47 18.08
CA GLN A 50 13.19 9.28 18.73
C GLN A 50 13.80 7.98 18.18
N VAL A 51 14.06 7.91 16.86
CA VAL A 51 14.74 6.76 16.25
C VAL A 51 16.21 6.69 16.68
N GLY A 52 16.90 7.82 16.74
CA GLY A 52 18.29 7.90 17.22
C GLY A 52 18.44 7.48 18.68
N GLU A 53 17.55 7.95 19.56
CA GLU A 53 17.46 7.51 20.97
C GLU A 53 17.20 6.01 21.06
N LEU A 54 16.24 5.49 20.28
CA LEU A 54 15.94 4.06 20.25
C LEU A 54 17.14 3.21 19.83
N PHE A 55 17.85 3.60 18.77
CA PHE A 55 19.00 2.84 18.28
C PHE A 55 20.18 2.92 19.24
N HIS A 56 20.39 4.07 19.90
CA HIS A 56 21.36 4.18 20.98
C HIS A 56 21.06 3.19 22.10
N ASP A 57 19.81 3.18 22.59
CA ASP A 57 19.40 2.37 23.74
C ASP A 57 19.33 0.87 23.43
N LYS A 58 18.82 0.49 22.25
CA LYS A 58 18.55 -0.91 21.89
C LYS A 58 19.67 -1.58 21.10
N LEU A 59 20.42 -0.82 20.30
CA LEU A 59 21.47 -1.35 19.43
C LEU A 59 22.87 -0.95 19.91
N GLY A 60 23.00 -0.06 20.89
CA GLY A 60 24.27 0.32 21.49
C GLY A 60 25.17 1.18 20.62
N ILE A 61 24.64 1.82 19.57
CA ILE A 61 25.41 2.74 18.73
C ILE A 61 25.56 4.11 19.40
N PRO A 62 26.58 4.92 19.07
CA PRO A 62 26.62 6.32 19.46
C PRO A 62 25.35 7.05 18.99
N TYR A 63 24.77 7.87 19.87
CA TYR A 63 23.59 8.65 19.52
C TYR A 63 23.87 9.54 18.31
N THR A 64 22.95 9.50 17.34
CA THR A 64 23.00 10.30 16.12
C THR A 64 21.58 10.54 15.59
N GLU A 65 21.37 11.68 14.95
CA GLU A 65 20.16 11.98 14.17
C GLU A 65 20.40 11.87 12.66
N ASP A 66 21.62 11.49 12.24
CA ASP A 66 21.98 11.34 10.83
C ASP A 66 21.28 10.10 10.24
N ILE A 67 20.26 10.34 9.43
CA ILE A 67 19.41 9.30 8.82
C ILE A 67 20.24 8.29 7.98
N PRO A 68 21.21 8.73 7.14
CA PRO A 68 22.14 7.80 6.49
C PRO A 68 22.89 6.89 7.47
N THR A 69 23.39 7.40 8.59
CA THR A 69 24.06 6.58 9.61
C THR A 69 23.10 5.58 10.27
N LEU A 70 21.88 6.02 10.61
CA LEU A 70 20.86 5.15 11.22
C LEU A 70 20.47 4.00 10.28
N THR A 71 20.15 4.32 9.02
CA THR A 71 19.77 3.34 8.00
C THR A 71 20.90 2.38 7.65
N ASN A 72 22.16 2.85 7.55
CA ASN A 72 23.32 1.98 7.32
C ASN A 72 23.58 1.03 8.50
N THR A 73 23.35 1.49 9.73
CA THR A 73 23.43 0.62 10.92
C THR A 73 22.39 -0.49 10.86
N ALA A 74 21.13 -0.14 10.57
CA ALA A 74 20.06 -1.12 10.41
C ALA A 74 20.36 -2.10 9.27
N ARG A 75 20.88 -1.61 8.13
CA ARG A 75 21.34 -2.45 7.00
C ARG A 75 22.38 -3.47 7.45
N ALA A 76 23.40 -3.05 8.19
CA ALA A 76 24.49 -3.93 8.62
C ALA A 76 23.96 -5.07 9.51
N ILE A 77 23.14 -4.73 10.50
CA ILE A 77 22.54 -5.71 11.42
C ILE A 77 21.60 -6.67 10.69
N LEU A 78 20.67 -6.14 9.89
CA LEU A 78 19.68 -6.95 9.20
C LEU A 78 20.31 -7.83 8.11
N ARG A 79 21.39 -7.39 7.45
CA ARG A 79 22.14 -8.23 6.50
C ARG A 79 22.66 -9.52 7.11
N GLU A 80 23.27 -9.45 8.29
CA GLU A 80 23.75 -10.64 9.00
C GLU A 80 22.59 -11.60 9.28
N ILE A 81 21.44 -11.06 9.71
CA ILE A 81 20.25 -11.84 10.01
C ILE A 81 19.70 -12.51 8.74
N PHE A 82 19.60 -11.80 7.61
CA PHE A 82 19.14 -12.39 6.35
C PHE A 82 20.02 -13.56 5.88
N LEU A 83 21.33 -13.49 6.11
CA LEU A 83 22.29 -14.52 5.69
C LEU A 83 22.29 -15.74 6.62
N THR A 84 21.89 -15.57 7.88
CA THR A 84 21.97 -16.61 8.92
C THR A 84 20.61 -17.19 9.32
N ALA A 85 19.51 -16.59 8.88
CA ALA A 85 18.15 -17.03 9.23
C ALA A 85 17.81 -18.41 8.66
N ASP A 86 17.22 -19.26 9.50
CA ASP A 86 16.74 -20.59 9.10
C ASP A 86 15.46 -20.53 8.26
N VAL A 87 14.60 -19.54 8.52
CA VAL A 87 13.29 -19.41 7.89
C VAL A 87 13.02 -17.95 7.52
N GLY A 88 12.63 -17.71 6.27
CA GLY A 88 12.07 -16.46 5.81
C GLY A 88 10.56 -16.52 5.77
N ILE A 89 9.87 -15.52 6.32
CA ILE A 89 8.41 -15.39 6.26
C ILE A 89 8.10 -14.12 5.47
N SER A 90 7.23 -14.21 4.47
CA SER A 90 6.78 -13.05 3.70
C SER A 90 5.26 -13.00 3.56
N GLY A 91 4.73 -11.79 3.40
CA GLY A 91 3.38 -11.60 2.90
C GLY A 91 3.34 -11.71 1.37
N VAL A 92 2.15 -11.99 0.82
CA VAL A 92 1.93 -11.96 -0.64
C VAL A 92 0.97 -10.83 -1.00
N ASN A 93 1.36 -9.96 -1.95
CA ASN A 93 0.49 -8.91 -2.46
C ASN A 93 -0.61 -9.51 -3.35
N PHE A 94 -0.23 -10.40 -4.27
CA PHE A 94 -1.12 -11.11 -5.19
C PHE A 94 -0.60 -12.52 -5.48
N GLY A 95 -1.47 -13.53 -5.45
CA GLY A 95 -1.24 -14.84 -6.06
C GLY A 95 -1.90 -14.87 -7.44
N VAL A 96 -1.19 -15.33 -8.46
CA VAL A 96 -1.68 -15.42 -9.83
C VAL A 96 -2.27 -16.81 -10.04
N VAL A 97 -3.57 -16.90 -10.29
CA VAL A 97 -4.27 -18.18 -10.43
C VAL A 97 -3.79 -18.94 -11.68
N GLU A 98 -3.57 -18.23 -12.77
CA GLU A 98 -3.17 -18.78 -14.07
C GLU A 98 -1.92 -19.69 -14.01
N ASN A 99 -0.89 -19.29 -13.26
CA ASN A 99 0.38 -20.04 -13.21
C ASN A 99 0.90 -20.31 -11.79
N GLY A 100 0.15 -19.96 -10.75
CA GLY A 100 0.51 -20.18 -9.35
C GLY A 100 1.60 -19.26 -8.82
N ALA A 101 1.93 -18.15 -9.50
CA ALA A 101 2.95 -17.23 -9.03
C ALA A 101 2.52 -16.44 -7.79
N LEU A 102 3.42 -16.32 -6.81
CA LEU A 102 3.26 -15.43 -5.67
C LEU A 102 3.99 -14.13 -5.95
N THR A 103 3.28 -13.01 -5.91
CA THR A 103 3.83 -11.69 -6.16
C THR A 103 4.11 -10.94 -4.87
N VAL A 104 5.37 -10.52 -4.71
CA VAL A 104 5.84 -9.71 -3.58
C VAL A 104 6.36 -8.37 -4.12
N VAL A 105 5.88 -7.27 -3.55
CA VAL A 105 6.21 -5.91 -3.94
C VAL A 105 6.93 -5.20 -2.79
N THR A 106 8.15 -4.69 -3.02
CA THR A 106 8.95 -3.97 -2.02
C THR A 106 9.79 -2.86 -2.66
N ASN A 107 10.13 -1.82 -1.88
CA ASN A 107 11.06 -0.78 -2.31
C ASN A 107 12.50 -1.00 -1.79
N GLU A 108 12.65 -1.70 -0.66
CA GLU A 108 13.93 -1.78 0.03
C GLU A 108 14.75 -3.00 -0.33
N GLY A 109 14.11 -4.08 -0.80
CA GLY A 109 14.76 -5.35 -1.16
C GLY A 109 14.75 -6.39 -0.05
N ASN A 110 14.33 -6.04 1.17
CA ASN A 110 14.08 -6.97 2.29
C ASN A 110 13.19 -8.15 1.89
N GLY A 111 12.08 -7.88 1.19
CA GLY A 111 11.17 -8.91 0.71
C GLY A 111 11.87 -9.94 -0.17
N ARG A 112 12.83 -9.51 -1.01
CA ARG A 112 13.66 -10.41 -1.82
C ARG A 112 14.57 -11.25 -0.95
N MET A 113 15.26 -10.63 0.01
CA MET A 113 16.16 -11.34 0.92
C MET A 113 15.42 -12.41 1.73
N CYS A 114 14.25 -12.08 2.28
CA CYS A 114 13.39 -13.04 3.00
C CYS A 114 12.95 -14.22 2.13
N THR A 115 12.68 -14.00 0.83
CA THR A 115 12.11 -15.04 -0.04
C THR A 115 13.16 -15.92 -0.70
N THR A 116 14.42 -15.46 -0.76
CA THR A 116 15.47 -16.04 -1.59
C THR A 116 16.65 -16.61 -0.79
N LEU A 117 17.04 -16.00 0.35
CA LEU A 117 18.24 -16.42 1.08
C LEU A 117 18.01 -17.57 2.06
N PRO A 118 16.99 -17.54 2.94
CA PRO A 118 16.78 -18.61 3.91
C PRO A 118 16.49 -19.97 3.23
N PRO A 119 16.89 -21.09 3.84
CA PRO A 119 16.63 -22.42 3.29
C PRO A 119 15.14 -22.77 3.24
N VAL A 120 14.33 -22.17 4.10
CA VAL A 120 12.87 -22.33 4.10
C VAL A 120 12.19 -20.98 3.93
N HIS A 121 11.28 -20.89 2.96
CA HIS A 121 10.39 -19.74 2.78
C HIS A 121 8.94 -20.11 3.11
N ILE A 122 8.29 -19.34 3.98
CA ILE A 122 6.86 -19.44 4.27
C ILE A 122 6.16 -18.19 3.72
N ALA A 123 5.32 -18.38 2.70
CA ALA A 123 4.50 -17.31 2.13
C ALA A 123 3.13 -17.30 2.80
N LEU A 124 2.76 -16.17 3.40
CA LEU A 124 1.50 -15.98 4.11
C LEU A 124 0.59 -15.04 3.33
N MET A 125 -0.61 -15.50 2.99
CA MET A 125 -1.55 -14.67 2.23
C MET A 125 -3.00 -14.91 2.64
N GLY A 126 -3.80 -13.83 2.63
CA GLY A 126 -5.23 -13.97 2.73
C GLY A 126 -5.82 -14.57 1.45
N MET A 127 -6.90 -15.37 1.57
CA MET A 127 -7.54 -16.01 0.42
C MET A 127 -8.10 -15.03 -0.63
N GLU A 128 -8.22 -13.74 -0.30
CA GLU A 128 -8.68 -12.68 -1.21
C GLU A 128 -7.59 -12.12 -2.12
N ARG A 129 -6.32 -12.46 -1.87
CA ARG A 129 -5.14 -11.93 -2.56
C ARG A 129 -4.90 -12.61 -3.91
N LEU A 130 -5.92 -12.74 -4.76
CA LEU A 130 -5.81 -13.48 -6.03
C LEU A 130 -6.05 -12.57 -7.25
N ALA A 131 -5.15 -12.66 -8.23
CA ALA A 131 -5.32 -12.13 -9.58
C ALA A 131 -5.55 -13.32 -10.54
N PRO A 132 -6.57 -13.28 -11.42
CA PRO A 132 -6.85 -14.40 -12.32
C PRO A 132 -5.68 -14.67 -13.29
N SER A 133 -5.17 -13.63 -13.94
CA SER A 133 -4.13 -13.72 -14.98
C SER A 133 -2.93 -12.78 -14.73
N LEU A 134 -1.86 -12.95 -15.52
CA LEU A 134 -0.75 -11.99 -15.54
C LEU A 134 -1.17 -10.60 -16.05
N ASP A 135 -2.17 -10.52 -16.92
CA ASP A 135 -2.70 -9.23 -17.42
C ASP A 135 -3.46 -8.50 -16.31
N ASP A 136 -4.26 -9.21 -15.51
CA ASP A 136 -4.91 -8.65 -14.32
C ASP A 136 -3.87 -8.21 -13.29
N LEU A 137 -2.79 -8.98 -13.12
CA LEU A 137 -1.67 -8.59 -12.27
C LEU A 137 -1.03 -7.28 -12.77
N ALA A 138 -0.81 -7.12 -14.08
CA ALA A 138 -0.26 -5.88 -14.65
C ALA A 138 -1.09 -4.64 -14.30
N LEU A 139 -2.42 -4.77 -14.30
CA LEU A 139 -3.34 -3.71 -13.86
C LEU A 139 -3.14 -3.40 -12.37
N PHE A 140 -3.11 -4.40 -11.50
CA PHE A 140 -2.95 -4.16 -10.07
C PHE A 140 -1.58 -3.62 -9.69
N LEU A 141 -0.51 -4.09 -10.34
CA LEU A 141 0.85 -3.55 -10.21
C LEU A 141 0.94 -2.10 -10.71
N SER A 142 0.09 -1.72 -11.66
CA SER A 142 -0.04 -0.35 -12.11
C SER A 142 -0.79 0.54 -11.10
N LEU A 143 -1.79 0.02 -10.40
CA LEU A 143 -2.61 0.79 -9.47
C LEU A 143 -1.95 0.95 -8.10
N LEU A 144 -1.37 -0.12 -7.56
CA LEU A 144 -0.86 -0.20 -6.19
C LEU A 144 0.15 0.91 -5.85
N PRO A 145 1.31 1.02 -6.50
CA PRO A 145 2.33 2.01 -6.17
C PRO A 145 1.90 3.44 -6.53
N ARG A 146 1.11 3.63 -7.59
CA ARG A 146 0.62 4.95 -8.00
C ARG A 146 -0.28 5.56 -6.92
N SER A 147 -1.14 4.76 -6.32
CA SER A 147 -2.01 5.21 -5.23
C SER A 147 -1.35 5.21 -3.85
N ALA A 148 -0.29 4.42 -3.64
CA ALA A 148 0.40 4.33 -2.37
C ALA A 148 1.48 5.42 -2.22
N THR A 149 2.47 5.41 -3.11
CA THR A 149 3.68 6.23 -3.02
C THR A 149 3.85 7.18 -4.21
N GLY A 150 2.89 7.21 -5.15
CA GLY A 150 2.98 8.01 -6.38
C GLY A 150 3.96 7.46 -7.43
N GLN A 151 4.55 6.28 -7.20
CA GLN A 151 5.50 5.67 -8.13
C GLN A 151 4.75 4.96 -9.26
N LYS A 152 5.31 4.97 -10.49
CA LYS A 152 4.71 4.24 -11.63
C LYS A 152 4.73 2.73 -11.40
N LEU A 153 5.80 2.23 -10.79
CA LEU A 153 6.00 0.86 -10.31
C LEU A 153 6.91 0.91 -9.08
N SER A 154 6.75 -0.03 -8.14
CA SER A 154 7.68 -0.17 -7.00
C SER A 154 9.04 -0.70 -7.43
N VAL A 155 10.09 -0.41 -6.66
CA VAL A 155 11.48 -0.75 -7.03
C VAL A 155 11.65 -2.23 -7.35
N TYR A 156 11.08 -3.12 -6.54
CA TYR A 156 11.15 -4.56 -6.77
C TYR A 156 9.76 -5.17 -6.80
N THR A 157 9.46 -5.88 -7.89
CA THR A 157 8.30 -6.77 -7.98
C THR A 157 8.77 -8.17 -8.34
N GLN A 158 8.63 -9.12 -7.42
CA GLN A 158 9.02 -10.50 -7.63
C GLN A 158 7.82 -11.37 -7.94
N LEU A 159 7.95 -12.28 -8.90
CA LEU A 159 7.01 -13.36 -9.16
C LEU A 159 7.71 -14.67 -8.80
N LEU A 160 7.19 -15.36 -7.78
CA LEU A 160 7.83 -16.54 -7.19
C LEU A 160 7.00 -17.78 -7.50
N ARG A 161 7.55 -18.79 -8.19
CA ARG A 161 6.86 -20.08 -8.43
C ARG A 161 7.59 -21.28 -7.85
N ALA A 162 8.92 -21.32 -7.94
CA ALA A 162 9.73 -22.40 -7.38
C ALA A 162 10.73 -21.88 -6.33
N PRO A 163 11.12 -22.68 -5.32
CA PRO A 163 12.30 -22.38 -4.50
C PRO A 163 13.52 -22.12 -5.38
N GLU A 164 14.39 -21.17 -5.00
CA GLU A 164 15.49 -20.70 -5.86
C GLU A 164 16.73 -21.60 -5.78
N GLY A 165 17.03 -22.19 -4.62
CA GLY A 165 18.24 -22.96 -4.38
C GLY A 165 18.03 -24.48 -4.24
N PRO A 166 19.06 -25.31 -4.50
CA PRO A 166 19.03 -26.74 -4.19
C PRO A 166 18.67 -26.99 -2.72
N GLY A 167 17.68 -27.84 -2.48
CA GLY A 167 17.21 -28.17 -1.12
C GLY A 167 16.39 -27.08 -0.42
N GLN A 168 16.21 -25.90 -1.03
CA GLN A 168 15.31 -24.89 -0.49
C GLN A 168 13.86 -25.35 -0.58
N GLN A 169 13.06 -24.94 0.41
CA GLN A 169 11.64 -25.28 0.48
C GLN A 169 10.78 -24.02 0.50
N ARG A 170 9.60 -24.11 -0.11
CA ARG A 170 8.57 -23.07 -0.04
C ARG A 170 7.25 -23.64 0.42
N HIS A 171 6.70 -23.05 1.47
CA HIS A 171 5.41 -23.39 2.05
C HIS A 171 4.46 -22.21 1.85
N VAL A 172 3.23 -22.47 1.43
CA VAL A 172 2.22 -21.43 1.20
C VAL A 172 1.07 -21.64 2.16
N ILE A 173 0.78 -20.62 2.97
CA ILE A 173 -0.29 -20.64 3.96
C ILE A 173 -1.38 -19.67 3.50
N LEU A 174 -2.52 -20.23 3.10
CA LEU A 174 -3.73 -19.49 2.77
C LEU A 174 -4.55 -19.26 4.05
N VAL A 175 -4.70 -17.99 4.43
CA VAL A 175 -5.41 -17.58 5.64
C VAL A 175 -6.84 -17.19 5.27
N ASP A 176 -7.82 -17.90 5.83
CA ASP A 176 -9.22 -17.46 5.80
C ASP A 176 -9.45 -16.39 6.89
N ASN A 177 -9.27 -16.73 8.17
CA ASN A 177 -9.50 -15.83 9.31
C ASN A 177 -10.78 -14.97 9.19
N GLY A 178 -11.87 -15.58 8.75
CA GLY A 178 -13.17 -14.91 8.60
C GLY A 178 -13.44 -14.28 7.23
N ARG A 179 -12.49 -14.34 6.27
CA ARG A 179 -12.68 -13.89 4.89
C ARG A 179 -13.81 -14.60 4.17
N THR A 180 -14.01 -15.91 4.39
CA THR A 180 -15.15 -16.65 3.83
C THR A 180 -16.48 -16.07 4.32
N ARG A 181 -16.58 -15.72 5.61
CA ARG A 181 -17.77 -15.06 6.17
C ARG A 181 -17.94 -13.66 5.59
N LEU A 182 -16.86 -12.88 5.54
CA LEU A 182 -16.85 -11.52 5.02
C LEU A 182 -17.28 -11.47 3.54
N ARG A 183 -16.81 -12.42 2.72
CA ARG A 183 -17.20 -12.59 1.30
C ARG A 183 -18.70 -12.81 1.13
N ASN A 184 -19.34 -13.51 2.07
CA ASN A 184 -20.76 -13.80 2.07
C ASN A 184 -21.61 -12.72 2.78
N SER A 185 -21.00 -11.59 3.15
CA SER A 185 -21.67 -10.49 3.86
C SER A 185 -21.90 -9.26 2.99
N PRO A 186 -22.71 -8.27 3.44
CA PRO A 186 -22.82 -6.95 2.82
C PRO A 186 -21.50 -6.14 2.80
N LEU A 187 -20.45 -6.61 3.46
CA LEU A 187 -19.13 -5.97 3.54
C LEU A 187 -18.10 -6.57 2.58
N ARG A 188 -18.49 -7.55 1.75
CA ARG A 188 -17.59 -8.31 0.85
C ARG A 188 -16.67 -7.47 -0.04
N GLU A 189 -17.12 -6.29 -0.45
CA GLU A 189 -16.36 -5.36 -1.29
C GLU A 189 -15.07 -4.88 -0.60
N SER A 190 -15.00 -4.90 0.73
CA SER A 190 -13.76 -4.60 1.47
C SER A 190 -12.62 -5.57 1.15
N LEU A 191 -12.93 -6.78 0.68
CA LEU A 191 -11.93 -7.77 0.26
C LEU A 191 -11.20 -7.38 -1.04
N TYR A 192 -11.72 -6.44 -1.82
CA TYR A 192 -11.04 -5.93 -3.02
C TYR A 192 -9.82 -5.05 -2.68
N CYS A 193 -9.66 -4.68 -1.41
CA CYS A 193 -8.61 -3.77 -0.99
C CYS A 193 -7.21 -4.34 -1.31
N ILE A 194 -6.47 -3.65 -2.16
CA ILE A 194 -5.07 -3.96 -2.51
C ILE A 194 -4.04 -3.45 -1.50
N ARG A 195 -4.50 -2.94 -0.34
CA ARG A 195 -3.65 -2.43 0.76
C ARG A 195 -2.72 -1.26 0.38
N CYS A 196 -3.11 -0.41 -0.58
CA CYS A 196 -2.32 0.74 -0.99
C CYS A 196 -2.24 1.89 0.03
N GLY A 197 -3.10 1.93 1.06
CA GLY A 197 -3.11 3.02 2.05
C GLY A 197 -3.73 4.35 1.57
N ALA A 198 -4.11 4.50 0.30
CA ALA A 198 -4.66 5.75 -0.25
C ALA A 198 -5.84 6.31 0.57
N CYS A 199 -6.75 5.43 1.02
CA CYS A 199 -7.89 5.83 1.84
C CYS A 199 -7.50 6.34 3.25
N LEU A 200 -6.35 5.93 3.80
CA LEU A 200 -5.83 6.45 5.07
C LEU A 200 -5.35 7.89 4.85
N ASN A 201 -4.53 8.11 3.81
CA ASN A 201 -3.96 9.42 3.47
C ASN A 201 -5.02 10.47 3.10
N ALA A 202 -6.13 10.05 2.48
CA ALA A 202 -7.26 10.91 2.13
C ALA A 202 -8.20 11.19 3.33
N CYS A 203 -8.12 10.40 4.41
CA CYS A 203 -9.07 10.50 5.51
C CYS A 203 -8.68 11.63 6.48
N PRO A 204 -9.54 12.64 6.71
CA PRO A 204 -9.23 13.71 7.66
C PRO A 204 -9.07 13.19 9.09
N VAL A 205 -9.82 12.16 9.47
CA VAL A 205 -9.73 11.57 10.82
C VAL A 205 -8.39 10.86 11.03
N PHE A 206 -7.95 10.08 10.04
CA PHE A 206 -6.68 9.37 10.13
C PHE A 206 -5.49 10.34 10.17
N ARG A 207 -5.53 11.41 9.37
CA ARG A 207 -4.45 12.42 9.32
C ARG A 207 -4.25 13.14 10.66
N GLU A 208 -5.32 13.38 11.41
CA GLU A 208 -5.24 14.07 12.70
C GLU A 208 -4.91 13.14 13.86
N LEU A 209 -5.35 11.86 13.80
CA LEU A 209 -5.25 10.94 14.94
C LEU A 209 -4.19 9.83 14.79
N GLY A 210 -3.80 9.50 13.57
CA GLY A 210 -2.91 8.36 13.27
C GLY A 210 -3.56 6.99 13.44
N GLY A 211 -2.78 5.92 13.19
CA GLY A 211 -3.28 4.54 13.23
C GLY A 211 -3.51 3.98 14.63
N HIS A 212 -2.76 4.43 15.63
CA HIS A 212 -2.91 3.96 17.01
C HIS A 212 -4.22 4.40 17.67
N ALA A 213 -4.91 5.40 17.11
CA ALA A 213 -6.21 5.83 17.59
C ALA A 213 -7.37 4.88 17.22
N TYR A 214 -7.13 3.87 16.39
CA TYR A 214 -8.13 2.88 15.98
C TYR A 214 -8.21 1.74 17.00
N ILE A 215 -8.83 2.04 18.14
CA ILE A 215 -8.86 1.17 19.32
C ILE A 215 -10.17 0.36 19.41
N GLY A 216 -10.04 -0.94 19.64
CA GLY A 216 -11.09 -1.91 19.93
C GLY A 216 -11.81 -1.64 21.26
N ALA A 217 -12.95 -2.29 21.49
CA ALA A 217 -13.69 -2.16 22.74
C ALA A 217 -12.92 -2.74 23.94
N ASP A 218 -12.03 -3.69 23.67
CA ASP A 218 -11.07 -4.28 24.61
C ASP A 218 -9.77 -3.48 24.79
N ASN A 219 -9.69 -2.26 24.25
CA ASN A 219 -8.49 -1.42 24.19
C ASN A 219 -7.34 -1.97 23.32
N SER A 220 -7.55 -3.01 22.52
CA SER A 220 -6.56 -3.45 21.54
C SER A 220 -6.51 -2.50 20.34
N ILE A 221 -5.32 -2.22 19.83
CA ILE A 221 -5.17 -1.46 18.57
C ILE A 221 -5.54 -2.38 17.41
N ALA A 222 -6.40 -1.90 16.51
CA ALA A 222 -6.84 -2.67 15.36
C ALA A 222 -5.65 -2.93 14.39
N PRO A 223 -5.47 -4.17 13.90
CA PRO A 223 -4.42 -4.48 12.94
C PRO A 223 -4.52 -3.65 11.66
N TYR A 224 -5.75 -3.28 11.28
CA TYR A 224 -6.03 -2.44 10.12
C TYR A 224 -6.58 -1.09 10.58
N PRO A 225 -5.86 0.03 10.35
CA PRO A 225 -6.36 1.36 10.69
C PRO A 225 -7.10 2.02 9.51
N GLY A 226 -7.64 3.22 9.75
CA GLY A 226 -8.26 4.04 8.72
C GLY A 226 -9.67 3.63 8.30
N PRO A 227 -10.20 4.23 7.23
CA PRO A 227 -11.55 3.92 6.72
C PRO A 227 -11.73 2.46 6.33
N ILE A 228 -10.75 1.85 5.63
CA ILE A 228 -10.80 0.42 5.31
C ILE A 228 -10.72 -0.45 6.56
N GLY A 229 -9.86 -0.08 7.52
CA GLY A 229 -9.74 -0.75 8.81
C GLY A 229 -11.06 -0.81 9.59
N SER A 230 -11.78 0.31 9.59
CA SER A 230 -13.09 0.46 10.22
C SER A 230 -14.20 -0.39 9.58
N VAL A 231 -13.93 -1.01 8.42
CA VAL A 231 -14.84 -1.95 7.74
C VAL A 231 -14.33 -3.38 7.85
N ILE A 232 -13.04 -3.61 7.57
CA ILE A 232 -12.48 -4.95 7.49
C ILE A 232 -12.24 -5.57 8.88
N SER A 233 -11.87 -4.78 9.89
CA SER A 233 -11.66 -5.28 11.25
C SER A 233 -12.96 -5.83 11.87
N PRO A 234 -14.12 -5.14 11.78
CA PRO A 234 -15.41 -5.75 12.13
C PRO A 234 -15.75 -7.02 11.35
N GLY A 235 -15.35 -7.06 10.07
CA GLY A 235 -15.60 -8.19 9.19
C GLY A 235 -14.79 -9.44 9.53
N LEU A 236 -13.50 -9.27 9.80
CA LEU A 236 -12.58 -10.39 10.07
C LEU A 236 -12.54 -10.76 11.56
N LEU A 237 -12.44 -9.75 12.43
CA LEU A 237 -12.14 -9.92 13.86
C LEU A 237 -13.38 -9.77 14.76
N GLY A 238 -14.55 -9.45 14.19
CA GLY A 238 -15.82 -9.43 14.90
C GLY A 238 -16.16 -8.09 15.58
N GLU A 239 -17.07 -8.14 16.55
CA GLU A 239 -17.78 -6.96 17.07
C GLU A 239 -16.89 -5.96 17.82
N ASN A 240 -15.70 -6.38 18.26
CA ASN A 240 -14.75 -5.57 19.02
C ASN A 240 -14.36 -4.25 18.33
N TYR A 241 -14.54 -4.14 17.01
CA TYR A 241 -14.12 -2.99 16.22
C TYR A 241 -15.28 -2.22 15.57
N VAL A 242 -16.54 -2.57 15.83
CA VAL A 242 -17.71 -1.96 15.16
C VAL A 242 -17.80 -0.44 15.41
N GLN A 243 -17.39 0.02 16.59
CA GLN A 243 -17.35 1.41 16.98
C GLN A 243 -16.39 2.27 16.12
N LEU A 244 -15.37 1.67 15.50
CA LEU A 244 -14.41 2.42 14.67
C LEU A 244 -15.12 3.15 13.52
N ALA A 245 -16.19 2.55 12.98
CA ALA A 245 -16.99 3.18 11.94
C ALA A 245 -17.64 4.49 12.39
N GLN A 246 -17.84 4.73 13.69
CA GLN A 246 -18.44 5.96 14.22
C GLN A 246 -17.50 7.17 14.11
N ALA A 247 -16.18 6.94 14.05
CA ALA A 247 -15.21 8.02 13.92
C ALA A 247 -15.27 8.72 12.55
N SER A 248 -15.73 8.03 11.50
CA SER A 248 -15.76 8.58 10.14
C SER A 248 -16.71 9.79 9.99
N SER A 249 -16.30 10.80 9.23
CA SER A 249 -17.19 11.91 8.83
C SER A 249 -18.13 11.55 7.68
N LEU A 250 -17.96 10.38 7.05
CA LEU A 250 -18.65 9.96 5.82
C LEU A 250 -18.54 10.97 4.66
N CYS A 251 -17.45 11.75 4.60
CA CYS A 251 -17.27 12.80 3.60
C CYS A 251 -17.06 12.31 2.16
N GLY A 252 -16.77 11.02 1.94
CA GLY A 252 -16.58 10.45 0.60
C GLY A 252 -15.13 10.42 0.08
N ALA A 253 -14.21 11.19 0.67
CA ALA A 253 -12.82 11.29 0.16
C ALA A 253 -12.09 9.94 0.00
N CYS A 254 -12.37 8.97 0.87
CA CYS A 254 -11.81 7.62 0.79
C CYS A 254 -12.31 6.81 -0.41
N LYS A 255 -13.52 7.08 -0.92
CA LYS A 255 -14.06 6.48 -2.15
C LYS A 255 -13.37 7.10 -3.36
N ASP A 256 -13.29 8.43 -3.41
CA ASP A 256 -12.65 9.16 -4.52
C ASP A 256 -11.17 8.79 -4.69
N ALA A 257 -10.48 8.49 -3.57
CA ALA A 257 -9.09 8.08 -3.57
C ALA A 257 -8.85 6.58 -3.82
N CYS A 258 -9.89 5.73 -3.84
CA CYS A 258 -9.72 4.28 -3.92
C CYS A 258 -9.45 3.83 -5.37
N PRO A 259 -8.29 3.23 -5.69
CA PRO A 259 -7.99 2.81 -7.06
C PRO A 259 -8.81 1.62 -7.57
N VAL A 260 -9.49 0.91 -6.66
CA VAL A 260 -10.30 -0.27 -6.96
C VAL A 260 -11.78 -0.03 -6.63
N ASP A 261 -12.18 1.25 -6.58
CA ASP A 261 -13.56 1.74 -6.46
C ASP A 261 -14.38 1.11 -5.30
N ILE A 262 -13.76 0.94 -4.14
CA ILE A 262 -14.48 0.48 -2.93
C ILE A 262 -15.31 1.65 -2.39
N ASP A 263 -16.63 1.46 -2.31
CA ASP A 263 -17.55 2.42 -1.68
C ASP A 263 -17.50 2.34 -0.15
N LEU A 264 -16.37 2.80 0.42
CA LEU A 264 -16.12 2.82 1.85
C LEU A 264 -17.20 3.59 2.65
N PRO A 265 -17.71 4.76 2.22
CA PRO A 265 -18.81 5.43 2.93
C PRO A 265 -20.04 4.53 3.08
N ARG A 266 -20.43 3.83 2.01
CA ARG A 266 -21.55 2.88 2.05
C ARG A 266 -21.25 1.72 3.00
N LEU A 267 -20.05 1.14 2.94
CA LEU A 267 -19.66 0.04 3.84
C LEU A 267 -19.63 0.48 5.32
N LEU A 268 -19.11 1.66 5.61
CA LEU A 268 -19.11 2.24 6.95
C LEU A 268 -20.53 2.44 7.48
N THR A 269 -21.47 2.91 6.66
CA THR A 269 -22.89 3.01 7.10
C THR A 269 -23.50 1.65 7.41
N ARG A 270 -23.08 0.58 6.73
CA ARG A 270 -23.52 -0.79 7.04
C ARG A 270 -22.97 -1.25 8.38
N VAL A 271 -21.68 -1.02 8.64
CA VAL A 271 -21.08 -1.32 9.95
C VAL A 271 -21.80 -0.56 11.06
N ARG A 272 -22.05 0.75 10.89
CA ARG A 272 -22.85 1.56 11.83
C ARG A 272 -24.28 1.06 12.03
N ALA A 273 -24.85 0.43 11.01
CA ALA A 273 -26.18 -0.14 11.07
C ALA A 273 -26.22 -1.50 11.80
N GLY A 274 -25.07 -2.05 12.20
CA GLY A 274 -24.94 -3.35 12.86
C GLY A 274 -24.65 -4.52 11.93
N ALA A 275 -24.17 -4.26 10.70
CA ALA A 275 -23.67 -5.32 9.84
C ALA A 275 -22.29 -5.77 10.34
N SER A 276 -22.24 -6.88 11.07
CA SER A 276 -21.02 -7.62 11.42
C SER A 276 -21.01 -9.00 10.75
N SER A 277 -19.85 -9.66 10.69
CA SER A 277 -19.71 -10.98 10.04
C SER A 277 -20.42 -12.14 10.75
N ASN A 278 -20.96 -11.90 11.95
CA ASN A 278 -21.74 -12.89 12.72
C ASN A 278 -23.23 -12.92 12.36
N GLN A 279 -23.75 -11.98 11.55
CA GLN A 279 -25.15 -12.01 11.10
C GLN A 279 -25.28 -12.76 9.77
N SER A 280 -25.26 -14.09 9.85
CA SER A 280 -26.00 -14.92 8.89
C SER A 280 -27.49 -14.64 9.08
N SER A 281 -28.19 -14.38 7.97
CA SER A 281 -29.60 -13.97 7.87
C SER A 281 -29.85 -12.47 8.05
N VAL A 282 -30.39 -11.89 6.97
CA VAL A 282 -31.38 -10.81 6.95
C VAL A 282 -31.29 -9.80 8.09
N ILE A 283 -30.97 -8.54 7.75
CA ILE A 283 -31.18 -7.32 8.55
C ILE A 283 -32.40 -7.52 9.48
N SER A 284 -32.16 -8.02 10.69
CA SER A 284 -33.24 -8.15 11.66
C SER A 284 -33.50 -6.73 12.13
N ASP A 285 -34.76 -6.31 12.17
CA ASP A 285 -35.12 -4.92 12.52
C ASP A 285 -34.67 -4.56 13.97
N GLN A 286 -34.17 -5.55 14.73
CA GLN A 286 -33.63 -5.42 16.08
C GLN A 286 -32.17 -4.93 16.12
N SER A 287 -31.34 -5.10 15.08
CA SER A 287 -29.90 -4.74 15.10
C SER A 287 -29.56 -3.33 14.55
N ARG A 288 -30.54 -2.53 14.11
CA ARG A 288 -30.29 -1.18 13.57
C ARG A 288 -29.65 -0.23 14.59
N GLY A 289 -28.39 0.15 14.38
CA GLY A 289 -27.68 1.20 15.14
C GLY A 289 -26.74 0.70 16.24
N GLU A 290 -26.01 -0.40 16.00
CA GLU A 290 -24.97 -0.91 16.90
C GLU A 290 -23.87 0.15 17.13
N GLY A 291 -23.38 0.21 18.37
CA GLY A 291 -22.40 1.22 18.82
C GLY A 291 -22.98 2.59 19.21
N LEU A 292 -24.30 2.80 19.16
CA LEU A 292 -24.94 4.05 19.62
C LEU A 292 -25.55 3.91 21.04
N PRO A 293 -25.43 4.92 21.92
CA PRO A 293 -26.11 4.94 23.22
C PRO A 293 -27.65 4.83 23.07
N PHE A 294 -28.30 4.16 24.03
CA PHE A 294 -29.74 3.90 24.01
C PHE A 294 -30.61 5.15 23.77
N ILE A 295 -30.30 6.26 24.47
CA ILE A 295 -31.05 7.53 24.36
C ILE A 295 -30.97 8.08 22.93
N LEU A 296 -29.79 8.03 22.31
CA LEU A 296 -29.57 8.51 20.95
C LEU A 296 -30.34 7.64 19.95
N ARG A 297 -30.34 6.32 20.14
CA ARG A 297 -31.11 5.38 19.33
C ARG A 297 -32.62 5.66 19.39
N LEU A 298 -33.16 5.93 20.59
CA LEU A 298 -34.55 6.30 20.78
C LEU A 298 -34.88 7.63 20.08
N GLY A 299 -34.03 8.65 20.25
CA GLY A 299 -34.20 9.95 19.61
C GLY A 299 -34.20 9.87 18.08
N LEU A 300 -33.27 9.11 17.49
CA LEU A 300 -33.20 8.90 16.05
C LEU A 300 -34.42 8.14 15.51
N ARG A 301 -34.95 7.14 16.24
CA ARG A 301 -36.19 6.44 15.87
C ARG A 301 -37.40 7.38 15.88
N ALA A 302 -37.53 8.20 16.91
CA ALA A 302 -38.58 9.21 17.00
C ALA A 302 -38.48 10.22 15.85
N TYR A 303 -37.28 10.74 15.58
CA TYR A 303 -37.02 11.63 14.45
C TYR A 303 -37.38 10.97 13.13
N ALA A 304 -36.93 9.74 12.86
CA ALA A 304 -37.22 9.03 11.62
C ALA A 304 -38.73 8.83 11.40
N ARG A 305 -39.48 8.50 12.46
CA ARG A 305 -40.94 8.36 12.39
C ARG A 305 -41.64 9.68 12.04
N LEU A 306 -41.21 10.79 12.66
CA LEU A 306 -41.77 12.12 12.38
C LEU A 306 -41.37 12.63 11.00
N ALA A 307 -40.11 12.44 10.60
CA ALA A 307 -39.54 12.95 9.35
C ALA A 307 -40.10 12.24 8.10
N ARG A 308 -40.54 10.98 8.21
CA ARG A 308 -41.12 10.21 7.10
C ARG A 308 -42.48 10.73 6.63
N THR A 309 -43.19 11.51 7.43
CA THR A 309 -44.49 12.07 7.03
C THR A 309 -44.41 13.59 6.92
N PRO A 310 -44.90 14.21 5.82
CA PRO A 310 -44.86 15.66 5.65
C PRO A 310 -45.51 16.42 6.80
N ARG A 311 -46.64 15.92 7.31
CA ARG A 311 -47.39 16.50 8.44
C ARG A 311 -46.64 16.34 9.77
N GLY A 312 -46.10 15.15 10.05
CA GLY A 312 -45.32 14.89 11.27
C GLY A 312 -44.07 15.77 11.35
N PHE A 313 -43.34 15.89 10.24
CA PHE A 313 -42.17 16.77 10.18
C PHE A 313 -42.53 18.26 10.28
N ALA A 314 -43.66 18.68 9.71
CA ALA A 314 -44.12 20.06 9.84
C ALA A 314 -44.51 20.39 11.29
N ALA A 315 -45.22 19.47 11.96
CA ALA A 315 -45.59 19.60 13.36
C ALA A 315 -44.35 19.64 14.27
N SER A 316 -43.36 18.77 14.03
CA SER A 316 -42.12 18.76 14.83
C SER A 316 -41.32 20.05 14.68
N GLN A 317 -41.28 20.65 13.49
CA GLN A 317 -40.66 21.97 13.27
C GLN A 317 -41.37 23.08 14.03
N SER A 318 -42.71 23.10 14.02
CA SER A 318 -43.50 24.08 14.77
C SER A 318 -43.33 23.93 16.29
N PHE A 319 -43.30 22.68 16.77
CA PHE A 319 -43.03 22.38 18.18
C PHE A 319 -41.61 22.81 18.59
N ALA A 320 -40.60 22.50 17.77
CA ALA A 320 -39.22 22.91 18.03
C ALA A 320 -39.08 24.44 18.09
N ALA A 321 -39.79 25.18 17.22
CA ALA A 321 -39.81 26.64 17.24
C ALA A 321 -40.47 27.22 18.50
N LEU A 322 -41.52 26.57 19.02
CA LEU A 322 -42.18 26.94 20.27
C LEU A 322 -41.31 26.63 21.50
N ALA A 323 -40.79 25.40 21.58
CA ALA A 323 -39.92 24.95 22.66
C ALA A 323 -38.64 25.79 22.74
N ALA A 324 -38.07 26.18 21.60
CA ALA A 324 -36.89 27.03 21.54
C ALA A 324 -37.11 28.43 22.14
N ARG A 325 -38.33 29.00 22.04
CA ARG A 325 -38.68 30.28 22.67
C ARG A 325 -38.78 30.18 24.18
N LEU A 326 -39.16 29.01 24.71
CA LEU A 326 -39.23 28.77 26.15
C LEU A 326 -37.84 28.57 26.75
N VAL A 327 -36.97 27.84 26.04
CA VAL A 327 -35.61 27.52 26.52
C VAL A 327 -34.64 28.70 26.34
N SER A 328 -34.80 29.51 25.29
CA SER A 328 -33.98 30.71 25.06
C SER A 328 -34.84 31.88 24.56
N PRO A 329 -35.55 32.57 25.47
CA PRO A 329 -36.46 33.65 25.09
C PRO A 329 -35.71 34.88 24.57
N LEU A 330 -34.59 35.22 25.20
CA LEU A 330 -33.86 36.48 25.02
C LEU A 330 -32.58 36.36 24.17
N SER A 331 -32.14 35.14 23.83
CA SER A 331 -30.92 34.94 23.04
C SER A 331 -31.22 34.33 21.67
N ALA A 332 -30.41 34.70 20.69
CA ALA A 332 -30.37 34.03 19.39
C ALA A 332 -29.73 32.64 19.47
N TRP A 333 -29.12 32.31 20.60
CA TRP A 333 -28.41 31.07 20.87
C TRP A 333 -29.09 30.29 21.99
N MET A 334 -29.06 28.97 21.88
CA MET A 334 -29.55 28.01 22.86
C MET A 334 -28.35 27.27 23.44
N ARG A 335 -28.20 27.36 24.77
CA ARG A 335 -27.19 26.61 25.50
C ARG A 335 -27.77 25.30 25.97
N LEU A 336 -27.16 24.20 25.56
CA LEU A 336 -27.51 22.89 26.11
C LEU A 336 -26.83 22.73 27.49
N PRO A 337 -27.43 21.96 28.41
CA PRO A 337 -26.77 21.64 29.68
C PRO A 337 -25.41 20.96 29.47
N ALA A 338 -24.43 21.27 30.31
CA ALA A 338 -23.06 20.76 30.18
C ALA A 338 -22.98 19.21 30.16
N TRP A 339 -23.87 18.53 30.89
CA TRP A 339 -23.93 17.06 30.95
C TRP A 339 -24.32 16.40 29.61
N THR A 340 -24.78 17.17 28.62
CA THR A 340 -25.01 16.67 27.25
C THR A 340 -23.71 16.49 26.45
N GLY A 341 -22.56 16.91 26.99
CA GLY A 341 -21.26 16.97 26.31
C GLY A 341 -21.17 18.13 25.31
N TRP A 342 -22.19 18.30 24.46
CA TRP A 342 -22.28 19.40 23.49
C TRP A 342 -22.36 20.78 24.16
N GLY A 343 -23.06 20.88 25.29
CA GLY A 343 -23.17 22.12 26.06
C GLY A 343 -21.86 22.62 26.68
N TYR A 344 -20.78 21.85 26.61
CA TYR A 344 -19.46 22.25 27.14
C TYR A 344 -18.73 23.24 26.22
N SER A 345 -18.90 23.12 24.90
CA SER A 345 -18.12 23.88 23.92
C SER A 345 -18.93 24.46 22.76
N LYS A 346 -20.23 24.15 22.67
CA LYS A 346 -21.06 24.54 21.51
C LYS A 346 -22.36 25.21 21.95
N ASP A 347 -22.52 26.45 21.50
CA ASP A 347 -23.80 27.17 21.50
C ASP A 347 -24.55 26.84 20.20
N PHE A 348 -25.84 26.47 20.30
CA PHE A 348 -26.65 26.15 19.12
C PHE A 348 -27.47 27.37 18.69
N PRO A 349 -27.65 27.62 17.38
CA PRO A 349 -28.57 28.67 16.95
C PRO A 349 -29.98 28.29 17.37
N ARG A 350 -30.71 29.25 17.94
CA ARG A 350 -32.11 29.05 18.33
C ARG A 350 -32.95 28.77 17.07
N PRO A 351 -33.73 27.68 17.02
CA PRO A 351 -34.68 27.43 15.94
C PRO A 351 -35.54 28.66 15.63
N VAL A 352 -35.64 29.02 14.35
CA VAL A 352 -36.41 30.17 13.90
C VAL A 352 -37.91 30.01 14.19
N ALA A 353 -38.57 31.08 14.62
CA ALA A 353 -39.99 31.06 15.01
C ALA A 353 -40.96 30.62 13.90
N LYS A 354 -40.55 30.74 12.63
CA LYS A 354 -41.31 30.29 11.46
C LYS A 354 -40.46 29.33 10.65
N SER A 355 -40.96 28.11 10.44
CA SER A 355 -40.29 27.10 9.62
C SER A 355 -40.07 27.60 8.19
N PHE A 356 -39.09 27.02 7.50
CA PHE A 356 -38.86 27.31 6.09
C PHE A 356 -40.14 27.13 5.27
N ARG A 357 -40.92 26.05 5.50
CA ARG A 357 -42.18 25.81 4.78
C ARG A 357 -43.21 26.92 4.97
N ALA A 358 -43.37 27.42 6.20
CA ALA A 358 -44.28 28.53 6.49
C ALA A 358 -43.83 29.84 5.82
N ARG A 359 -42.51 30.07 5.73
CA ARG A 359 -41.92 31.22 5.00
C ARG A 359 -42.02 31.04 3.49
N TRP A 360 -41.81 29.81 3.00
CA TRP A 360 -41.80 29.45 1.59
C TRP A 360 -43.18 29.52 0.97
N GLY A 361 -44.23 29.08 1.67
CA GLY A 361 -45.61 29.24 1.21
C GLY A 361 -45.96 30.70 0.88
N LYS A 362 -45.44 31.66 1.65
CA LYS A 362 -45.60 33.10 1.38
C LYS A 362 -44.70 33.62 0.25
N ARG A 363 -43.50 33.04 0.04
CA ARG A 363 -42.57 33.42 -1.04
C ARG A 363 -42.94 32.82 -2.40
N LYS A 364 -43.59 31.65 -2.44
CA LYS A 364 -44.06 31.02 -3.68
C LYS A 364 -45.01 31.94 -4.45
N THR A 365 -45.85 32.70 -3.74
CA THR A 365 -46.74 33.74 -4.30
C THR A 365 -45.98 34.89 -4.96
N VAL A 366 -44.73 35.16 -4.52
CA VAL A 366 -43.88 36.23 -5.07
C VAL A 366 -43.06 35.71 -6.26
N ILE A 367 -42.55 34.48 -6.19
CA ILE A 367 -41.75 33.87 -7.26
C ILE A 367 -42.63 33.38 -8.42
N SER A 368 -43.87 32.92 -8.16
CA SER A 368 -44.83 32.60 -9.23
C SER A 368 -45.15 33.81 -10.12
N ASN A 369 -44.99 35.02 -9.60
CA ASN A 369 -45.17 36.27 -10.34
C ASN A 369 -43.90 36.70 -11.10
N LEU A 370 -42.75 36.07 -10.85
CA LEU A 370 -41.45 36.38 -11.47
C LEU A 370 -41.01 35.35 -12.52
N VAL A 371 -41.58 34.15 -12.51
CA VAL A 371 -41.14 33.03 -13.36
C VAL A 371 -42.25 32.63 -14.33
N ILE A 372 -42.59 33.53 -15.25
CA ILE A 372 -43.10 33.17 -16.58
C ILE A 372 -42.00 33.56 -17.56
N GLY A 373 -41.00 32.69 -17.66
CA GLY A 373 -39.87 32.85 -18.57
C GLY A 373 -39.24 31.49 -18.75
N ASN A 374 -39.58 30.84 -19.88
CA ASN A 374 -39.18 29.49 -20.26
C ASN A 374 -37.67 29.25 -20.07
N SER A 375 -37.32 28.13 -19.43
CA SER A 375 -36.04 27.47 -19.70
C SER A 375 -36.27 25.96 -19.71
N ALA A 376 -36.25 25.42 -20.93
CA ALA A 376 -36.21 24.00 -21.18
C ALA A 376 -34.88 23.44 -20.67
N ASN A 377 -34.97 22.35 -19.92
CA ASN A 377 -33.84 21.68 -19.28
C ASN A 377 -33.03 20.92 -20.36
N PRO A 378 -31.78 21.28 -20.67
CA PRO A 378 -30.96 20.47 -21.55
C PRO A 378 -30.51 19.22 -20.80
N LYS A 379 -30.75 18.05 -21.40
CA LYS A 379 -30.23 16.77 -20.91
C LYS A 379 -28.70 16.86 -20.82
N ALA A 380 -28.16 16.55 -19.65
CA ALA A 380 -26.72 16.47 -19.45
C ALA A 380 -26.18 15.20 -20.15
N GLU A 381 -25.57 15.38 -21.31
CA GLU A 381 -24.64 14.41 -21.88
C GLU A 381 -23.27 14.57 -21.20
N SER A 382 -22.62 13.45 -20.89
CA SER A 382 -21.27 13.43 -20.31
C SER A 382 -20.27 14.02 -21.31
N PRO A 383 -19.51 15.08 -20.96
CA PRO A 383 -18.65 15.80 -21.91
C PRO A 383 -17.31 15.12 -22.20
N PHE A 384 -17.04 13.95 -21.63
CA PHE A 384 -15.71 13.31 -21.75
C PHE A 384 -15.81 11.96 -22.47
N PRO A 385 -15.51 11.90 -23.77
CA PRO A 385 -15.09 10.65 -24.37
C PRO A 385 -13.82 10.18 -23.63
N ILE A 386 -13.86 8.95 -23.10
CA ILE A 386 -12.67 8.29 -22.56
C ILE A 386 -11.82 7.90 -23.78
N THR A 387 -10.98 8.83 -24.23
CA THR A 387 -9.94 8.55 -25.20
C THR A 387 -8.72 8.14 -24.41
N THR A 388 -8.33 6.86 -24.47
CA THR A 388 -7.03 6.41 -23.98
C THR A 388 -5.96 7.21 -24.75
N PRO A 389 -5.15 8.06 -24.10
CA PRO A 389 -4.11 8.78 -24.81
C PRO A 389 -3.05 7.75 -25.21
N GLN A 390 -3.10 7.29 -26.46
CA GLN A 390 -1.96 6.66 -27.10
C GLN A 390 -0.96 7.79 -27.36
N LEU A 391 0.01 7.96 -26.46
CA LEU A 391 1.18 8.76 -26.76
C LEU A 391 1.94 8.02 -27.88
N PRO A 392 2.17 8.63 -29.06
CA PRO A 392 2.97 8.03 -30.10
C PRO A 392 4.44 8.19 -29.69
N ILE A 393 4.93 7.29 -28.83
CA ILE A 393 6.36 7.22 -28.53
C ILE A 393 6.93 6.10 -29.39
N THR A 394 7.44 6.46 -30.57
CA THR A 394 8.12 5.55 -31.50
C THR A 394 9.53 5.16 -31.05
N ASN A 395 10.04 5.71 -29.93
CA ASN A 395 11.38 5.42 -29.44
C ASN A 395 11.35 4.96 -27.96
N TYR A 396 11.24 3.65 -27.76
CA TYR A 396 11.29 3.02 -26.44
C TYR A 396 12.61 3.25 -25.71
N GLN A 397 13.73 3.39 -26.44
CA GLN A 397 15.04 3.62 -25.82
C GLN A 397 15.08 4.98 -25.12
N SER A 398 14.64 6.05 -25.79
CA SER A 398 14.66 7.40 -25.19
C SER A 398 13.72 7.50 -23.99
N GLN A 399 12.55 6.86 -24.06
CA GLN A 399 11.63 6.80 -22.93
C GLN A 399 12.23 6.02 -21.76
N PHE A 400 12.76 4.82 -22.00
CA PHE A 400 13.42 4.01 -20.98
C PHE A 400 14.55 4.78 -20.27
N VAL A 401 15.42 5.44 -21.04
CA VAL A 401 16.53 6.26 -20.51
C VAL A 401 15.99 7.38 -19.62
N SER A 402 14.99 8.11 -20.08
CA SER A 402 14.37 9.20 -19.32
C SER A 402 13.78 8.70 -17.99
N GLU A 403 12.99 7.62 -18.04
CA GLU A 403 12.32 7.05 -16.86
C GLU A 403 13.31 6.48 -15.84
N LEU A 404 14.28 5.68 -16.28
CA LEU A 404 15.27 5.11 -15.37
C LEU A 404 16.16 6.19 -14.74
N THR A 405 16.55 7.21 -15.52
CA THR A 405 17.34 8.34 -15.01
C THR A 405 16.55 9.13 -13.96
N ALA A 406 15.25 9.35 -14.18
CA ALA A 406 14.37 10.00 -13.21
C ALA A 406 14.25 9.22 -11.89
N LEU A 407 14.47 7.90 -11.92
CA LEU A 407 14.49 7.03 -10.74
C LEU A 407 15.86 6.98 -10.04
N GLY A 408 16.89 7.64 -10.58
CA GLY A 408 18.27 7.62 -10.07
C GLY A 408 19.13 6.48 -10.62
N GLY A 409 18.67 5.75 -11.64
CA GLY A 409 19.50 4.80 -12.36
C GLY A 409 20.35 5.47 -13.44
N THR A 410 21.41 4.79 -13.87
CA THR A 410 22.29 5.28 -14.95
C THR A 410 22.15 4.40 -16.18
N VAL A 411 22.09 5.00 -17.36
CA VAL A 411 22.15 4.27 -18.64
C VAL A 411 23.44 4.59 -19.39
N ILE A 412 24.15 3.55 -19.79
CA ILE A 412 25.33 3.62 -20.65
C ILE A 412 24.96 3.00 -21.99
N ALA A 413 24.75 3.85 -23.01
CA ALA A 413 24.51 3.37 -24.36
C ALA A 413 25.78 2.71 -24.94
N CYS A 414 25.64 1.55 -25.56
CA CYS A 414 26.74 0.77 -26.12
C CYS A 414 26.28 -0.02 -27.36
N THR A 415 27.22 -0.60 -28.09
CA THR A 415 27.00 -1.55 -29.18
C THR A 415 27.57 -2.90 -28.74
N ALA A 416 27.12 -3.99 -29.37
CA ALA A 416 27.66 -5.33 -29.07
C ALA A 416 29.20 -5.38 -29.15
N THR A 417 29.80 -4.62 -30.08
CA THR A 417 31.25 -4.55 -30.29
C THR A 417 32.02 -3.78 -29.21
N ASN A 418 31.39 -2.81 -28.52
CA ASN A 418 32.07 -1.99 -27.52
C ASN A 418 31.60 -2.24 -26.08
N LEU A 419 30.64 -3.15 -25.87
CA LEU A 419 30.11 -3.51 -24.56
C LEU A 419 31.23 -3.94 -23.60
N SER A 420 32.09 -4.87 -24.01
CA SER A 420 33.21 -5.36 -23.19
C SER A 420 34.16 -4.23 -22.76
N ALA A 421 34.51 -3.35 -23.69
CA ALA A 421 35.35 -2.19 -23.40
C ALA A 421 34.69 -1.24 -22.39
N LYS A 422 33.41 -0.89 -22.60
CA LYS A 422 32.68 0.00 -21.67
C LYS A 422 32.50 -0.60 -20.28
N LEU A 423 32.21 -1.89 -20.20
CA LEU A 423 32.08 -2.60 -18.93
C LEU A 423 33.42 -2.64 -18.19
N THR A 424 34.51 -2.93 -18.91
CA THR A 424 35.88 -2.91 -18.37
C THR A 424 36.27 -1.53 -17.86
N ASP A 425 36.04 -0.49 -18.65
CA ASP A 425 36.35 0.89 -18.28
C ASP A 425 35.56 1.32 -17.03
N PHE A 426 34.27 0.96 -16.96
CA PHE A 426 33.44 1.24 -15.78
C PHE A 426 33.99 0.55 -14.52
N LEU A 427 34.31 -0.74 -14.61
CA LEU A 427 34.82 -1.52 -13.48
C LEU A 427 36.19 -1.01 -13.00
N ARG A 428 37.09 -0.66 -13.92
CA ARG A 428 38.41 -0.08 -13.59
C ARG A 428 38.28 1.29 -12.93
N GLN A 429 37.40 2.16 -13.44
CA GLN A 429 37.14 3.48 -12.84
C GLN A 429 36.58 3.38 -11.42
N ARG A 430 35.89 2.28 -11.11
CA ARG A 430 35.31 2.01 -9.79
C ARG A 430 36.19 1.11 -8.91
N GLU A 431 37.42 0.83 -9.35
CA GLU A 431 38.40 0.00 -8.63
C GLU A 431 37.81 -1.37 -8.22
N ALA A 432 37.02 -1.97 -9.11
CA ALA A 432 36.44 -3.28 -8.89
C ALA A 432 37.54 -4.36 -8.96
N ASN A 433 37.55 -5.27 -8.00
CA ASN A 433 38.44 -6.45 -8.01
C ASN A 433 37.68 -7.74 -8.36
N SER A 434 36.37 -7.76 -8.06
CA SER A 434 35.51 -8.91 -8.26
C SER A 434 34.10 -8.48 -8.67
N VAL A 435 33.43 -9.35 -9.42
CA VAL A 435 32.04 -9.17 -9.85
C VAL A 435 31.28 -10.47 -9.59
N PHE A 436 30.12 -10.34 -8.93
CA PHE A 436 29.20 -11.45 -8.71
C PHE A 436 28.33 -11.63 -9.95
N VAL A 437 28.35 -12.81 -10.53
CA VAL A 437 27.62 -13.14 -11.76
C VAL A 437 26.72 -14.34 -11.50
N ASP A 438 25.43 -14.22 -11.84
CA ASP A 438 24.51 -15.36 -11.93
C ASP A 438 24.53 -15.97 -13.34
N ASP A 439 23.96 -17.17 -13.52
CA ASP A 439 24.04 -17.91 -14.79
C ASP A 439 23.51 -17.13 -16.02
N VAL A 440 22.58 -16.20 -15.83
CA VAL A 440 22.08 -15.31 -16.89
C VAL A 440 23.15 -14.33 -17.36
N GLY A 441 24.08 -13.95 -16.47
CA GLY A 441 25.28 -13.18 -16.78
C GLY A 441 26.50 -14.02 -17.18
N ALA A 442 26.46 -15.36 -17.11
CA ALA A 442 27.64 -16.19 -17.39
C ALA A 442 28.17 -16.06 -18.83
N THR A 443 27.28 -15.82 -19.80
CA THR A 443 27.67 -15.50 -21.18
C THR A 443 28.33 -14.12 -21.31
N LEU A 444 27.97 -13.19 -20.42
CA LEU A 444 28.54 -11.84 -20.32
C LEU A 444 29.87 -11.84 -19.55
N ALA A 445 30.10 -12.83 -18.69
CA ALA A 445 31.35 -12.95 -17.94
C ALA A 445 32.58 -13.09 -18.85
N VAL A 446 32.41 -13.64 -20.06
CA VAL A 446 33.47 -13.71 -21.09
C VAL A 446 33.92 -12.32 -21.56
N ALA A 447 33.04 -11.32 -21.44
CA ALA A 447 33.35 -9.94 -21.80
C ALA A 447 34.08 -9.17 -20.68
N LEU A 448 34.25 -9.76 -19.50
CA LEU A 448 34.99 -9.15 -18.38
C LEU A 448 36.51 -9.31 -18.59
N PRO A 449 37.31 -8.33 -18.14
CA PRO A 449 38.76 -8.42 -18.24
C PRO A 449 39.29 -9.53 -17.30
N PRO A 450 40.40 -10.21 -17.66
CA PRO A 450 40.91 -11.38 -16.93
C PRO A 450 41.42 -11.05 -15.52
N GLU A 451 41.65 -9.78 -15.20
CA GLU A 451 42.04 -9.29 -13.88
C GLU A 451 40.88 -9.19 -12.87
N ILE A 452 39.63 -9.26 -13.34
CA ILE A 452 38.44 -9.21 -12.48
C ILE A 452 38.05 -10.63 -12.10
N GLU A 453 38.03 -10.90 -10.80
CA GLU A 453 37.58 -12.19 -10.27
C GLU A 453 36.06 -12.35 -10.47
N ILE A 454 35.66 -13.45 -11.12
CA ILE A 454 34.25 -13.81 -11.29
C ILE A 454 33.84 -14.66 -10.09
N VAL A 455 32.98 -14.09 -9.26
CA VAL A 455 32.38 -14.77 -8.12
C VAL A 455 31.03 -15.34 -8.56
N ARG A 456 30.73 -16.58 -8.17
CA ARG A 456 29.45 -17.26 -8.48
C ARG A 456 28.62 -17.62 -7.26
N GLU A 457 29.20 -17.47 -6.07
CA GLU A 457 28.53 -17.70 -4.80
C GLU A 457 28.30 -16.37 -4.08
N PRO A 458 27.23 -16.24 -3.27
CA PRO A 458 27.00 -15.06 -2.45
C PRO A 458 28.19 -14.70 -1.56
N ASP A 459 28.79 -13.53 -1.79
CA ASP A 459 29.87 -12.98 -0.97
C ASP A 459 29.56 -11.51 -0.62
N PRO A 460 29.46 -11.15 0.68
CA PRO A 460 29.14 -9.80 1.11
C PRO A 460 30.22 -8.75 0.79
N THR A 461 31.44 -9.18 0.45
CA THR A 461 32.55 -8.29 0.09
C THR A 461 32.47 -7.82 -1.37
N VAL A 462 31.70 -8.53 -2.21
CA VAL A 462 31.57 -8.21 -3.63
C VAL A 462 30.60 -7.05 -3.83
N LYS A 463 31.12 -5.96 -4.42
CA LYS A 463 30.36 -4.70 -4.58
C LYS A 463 29.50 -4.65 -5.84
N PHE A 464 29.86 -5.40 -6.87
CA PHE A 464 29.22 -5.34 -8.18
C PHE A 464 28.54 -6.66 -8.51
N GLY A 465 27.28 -6.59 -8.92
CA GLY A 465 26.54 -7.72 -9.47
C GLY A 465 26.24 -7.49 -10.92
N LEU A 466 26.54 -8.45 -11.78
CA LEU A 466 26.29 -8.36 -13.22
C LEU A 466 25.23 -9.39 -13.64
N THR A 467 24.18 -8.91 -14.30
CA THR A 467 23.11 -9.76 -14.85
C THR A 467 22.86 -9.47 -16.33
N GLY A 468 22.39 -10.47 -17.07
CA GLY A 468 21.59 -10.23 -18.27
C GLY A 468 20.16 -9.82 -17.90
N CYS A 469 19.27 -9.72 -18.88
CA CYS A 469 17.84 -9.52 -18.66
C CYS A 469 17.02 -10.14 -19.79
N ALA A 470 15.73 -10.37 -19.52
CA ALA A 470 14.78 -10.89 -20.50
C ALA A 470 13.95 -9.78 -21.18
N GLY A 471 14.01 -8.55 -20.66
CA GLY A 471 13.24 -7.44 -21.19
C GLY A 471 13.47 -6.14 -20.43
N GLY A 472 13.07 -5.04 -21.05
CA GLY A 472 12.99 -3.72 -20.40
C GLY A 472 11.66 -3.03 -20.70
N ILE A 473 11.09 -2.33 -19.73
CA ILE A 473 9.81 -1.64 -19.84
C ILE A 473 10.05 -0.14 -19.97
N ALA A 474 9.75 0.40 -21.15
CA ALA A 474 10.07 1.78 -21.50
C ALA A 474 9.34 2.79 -20.60
N ASN A 475 8.04 2.61 -20.35
CA ASN A 475 7.21 3.60 -19.66
C ASN A 475 7.49 3.76 -18.15
N THR A 476 8.25 2.84 -17.57
CA THR A 476 8.58 2.80 -16.14
C THR A 476 10.09 2.74 -15.87
N GLY A 477 10.93 2.59 -16.90
CA GLY A 477 12.38 2.44 -16.72
C GLY A 477 12.74 1.17 -15.93
N THR A 478 12.07 0.05 -16.24
CA THR A 478 12.17 -1.20 -15.46
C THR A 478 12.91 -2.26 -16.26
N VAL A 479 13.77 -3.05 -15.63
CA VAL A 479 14.35 -4.26 -16.24
C VAL A 479 13.68 -5.51 -15.69
N LEU A 480 13.42 -6.49 -16.55
CA LEU A 480 12.87 -7.80 -16.21
C LEU A 480 13.98 -8.84 -16.21
N LEU A 481 14.22 -9.46 -15.05
CA LEU A 481 15.13 -10.58 -14.89
C LEU A 481 14.32 -11.85 -14.67
N LEU A 482 14.74 -12.94 -15.32
CA LEU A 482 14.14 -14.27 -15.17
C LEU A 482 15.22 -15.20 -14.63
N ASP A 483 14.86 -16.12 -13.74
CA ASP A 483 15.77 -17.18 -13.38
C ASP A 483 15.94 -18.18 -14.54
N ALA A 484 17.18 -18.64 -14.75
CA ALA A 484 17.52 -19.64 -15.76
C ALA A 484 17.89 -20.99 -15.11
N GLY A 485 17.28 -21.30 -13.96
CA GLY A 485 17.62 -22.49 -13.16
C GLY A 485 18.55 -22.22 -11.97
N GLU A 486 18.98 -20.96 -11.79
CA GLU A 486 19.77 -20.47 -10.64
C GLU A 486 19.17 -19.19 -10.04
N THR A 487 19.77 -18.68 -8.96
CA THR A 487 19.20 -17.60 -8.13
C THR A 487 19.42 -16.19 -8.69
N LEU A 488 18.49 -15.27 -8.43
CA LEU A 488 18.57 -13.87 -8.91
C LEU A 488 19.33 -12.93 -7.94
N LYS A 489 20.34 -13.48 -7.24
CA LYS A 489 21.03 -12.81 -6.13
C LYS A 489 22.00 -11.72 -6.57
N ALA A 490 22.54 -11.78 -7.80
CA ALA A 490 23.47 -10.77 -8.33
C ALA A 490 22.79 -9.40 -8.48
N SER A 491 21.47 -9.35 -8.68
CA SER A 491 20.69 -8.11 -8.67
C SER A 491 20.27 -7.62 -7.28
N LEU A 492 20.69 -8.27 -6.21
CA LEU A 492 20.19 -8.03 -4.84
C LEU A 492 21.29 -7.80 -3.80
N LEU A 493 22.29 -8.69 -3.74
CA LEU A 493 23.30 -8.69 -2.69
C LEU A 493 24.41 -7.64 -2.88
N PRO A 494 24.89 -7.39 -4.10
CA PRO A 494 25.91 -6.37 -4.32
C PRO A 494 25.37 -4.94 -4.11
N GLU A 495 26.27 -3.99 -3.89
CA GLU A 495 25.89 -2.57 -3.73
C GLU A 495 25.51 -1.91 -5.05
N THR A 496 26.05 -2.40 -6.17
CA THR A 496 25.77 -1.89 -7.51
C THR A 496 25.29 -3.02 -8.41
N HIS A 497 24.10 -2.87 -8.99
CA HIS A 497 23.56 -3.79 -9.99
C HIS A 497 23.86 -3.30 -11.41
N LEU A 498 24.71 -4.03 -12.11
CA LEU A 498 25.02 -3.87 -13.52
C LEU A 498 24.12 -4.79 -14.32
N VAL A 499 23.43 -4.26 -15.32
CA VAL A 499 22.56 -5.06 -16.19
C VAL A 499 22.81 -4.74 -17.65
N VAL A 500 22.93 -5.76 -18.48
CA VAL A 500 23.04 -5.62 -19.94
C VAL A 500 21.65 -5.80 -20.55
N LEU A 501 21.17 -4.78 -21.26
CA LEU A 501 19.84 -4.74 -21.89
C LEU A 501 19.99 -4.49 -23.39
N PRO A 502 19.71 -5.49 -24.25
CA PRO A 502 19.53 -5.28 -25.67
C PRO A 502 18.32 -4.38 -25.96
N ALA A 503 18.48 -3.42 -26.86
CA ALA A 503 17.43 -2.47 -27.20
C ALA A 503 16.23 -3.14 -27.87
N SER A 504 16.44 -4.25 -28.58
CA SER A 504 15.36 -5.08 -29.16
C SER A 504 14.41 -5.71 -28.14
N LEU A 505 14.84 -5.83 -26.87
CA LEU A 505 14.03 -6.40 -25.79
C LEU A 505 13.20 -5.34 -25.03
N LEU A 506 13.22 -4.09 -25.49
CA LEU A 506 12.38 -3.03 -24.93
C LEU A 506 10.93 -3.19 -25.39
N VAL A 507 10.02 -3.19 -24.42
CA VAL A 507 8.57 -3.20 -24.61
C VAL A 507 7.94 -1.95 -23.99
N ALA A 508 6.71 -1.65 -24.38
CA ALA A 508 6.06 -0.40 -23.96
C ALA A 508 5.73 -0.39 -22.47
N ASP A 509 5.13 -1.47 -21.96
CA ASP A 509 4.48 -1.52 -20.65
C ASP A 509 4.45 -2.92 -20.00
N LEU A 510 3.81 -3.02 -18.83
CA LEU A 510 3.71 -4.26 -18.05
C LEU A 510 2.93 -5.38 -18.75
N PRO A 511 1.76 -5.13 -19.38
CA PRO A 511 1.06 -6.15 -20.18
C PRO A 511 1.92 -6.80 -21.26
N GLU A 512 2.80 -6.04 -21.93
CA GLU A 512 3.73 -6.61 -22.91
C GLU A 512 4.89 -7.40 -22.26
N ALA A 513 5.35 -6.99 -21.07
CA ALA A 513 6.50 -7.57 -20.41
C ALA A 513 6.20 -8.86 -19.62
N LEU A 514 5.13 -8.88 -18.83
CA LEU A 514 4.81 -9.99 -17.91
C LEU A 514 4.63 -11.36 -18.58
N PRO A 515 4.11 -11.48 -19.82
CA PRO A 515 4.02 -12.76 -20.51
C PRO A 515 5.36 -13.49 -20.64
N ALA A 516 6.50 -12.78 -20.69
CA ALA A 516 7.82 -13.40 -20.72
C ALA A 516 8.13 -14.17 -19.42
N ALA A 517 7.58 -13.75 -18.28
CA ALA A 517 7.75 -14.42 -16.99
C ALA A 517 6.80 -15.62 -16.78
N ARG A 518 5.88 -15.89 -17.72
CA ARG A 518 4.83 -16.91 -17.60
C ARG A 518 5.36 -18.29 -17.21
N ASN A 519 6.50 -18.68 -17.79
CA ASN A 519 7.11 -20.00 -17.62
C ASN A 519 8.46 -19.98 -16.85
N ALA A 520 8.96 -18.81 -16.42
CA ALA A 520 10.18 -18.69 -15.59
C ALA A 520 9.94 -19.02 -14.10
N SER A 521 10.73 -19.91 -13.49
CA SER A 521 10.53 -20.37 -12.11
C SER A 521 10.41 -19.22 -11.11
N ASN A 522 11.14 -18.14 -11.32
CA ASN A 522 11.06 -16.89 -10.60
C ASN A 522 11.41 -15.74 -11.56
N ALA A 523 10.83 -14.58 -11.32
CA ALA A 523 11.12 -13.37 -12.07
C ALA A 523 11.19 -12.17 -11.13
N VAL A 524 12.00 -11.17 -11.47
CA VAL A 524 12.02 -9.88 -10.79
C VAL A 524 12.00 -8.74 -11.78
N LEU A 525 11.12 -7.79 -11.53
CA LEU A 525 11.13 -6.47 -12.13
C LEU A 525 11.93 -5.54 -11.21
N VAL A 526 12.95 -4.86 -11.76
CA VAL A 526 13.79 -3.90 -11.05
C VAL A 526 13.62 -2.49 -11.64
N THR A 527 13.08 -1.58 -10.84
CA THR A 527 12.68 -0.21 -11.21
C THR A 527 13.47 0.82 -10.40
N GLY A 528 14.78 0.92 -10.68
CA GLY A 528 15.70 1.82 -9.97
C GLY A 528 16.43 1.17 -8.80
N PRO A 529 17.20 1.96 -8.02
CA PRO A 529 17.89 1.48 -6.83
C PRO A 529 16.95 1.26 -5.65
N SER A 530 17.39 0.45 -4.69
CA SER A 530 16.71 0.24 -3.41
C SER A 530 16.52 1.57 -2.68
N ARG A 531 15.35 1.81 -2.10
CA ARG A 531 15.07 3.06 -1.38
C ARG A 531 14.00 2.91 -0.29
N THR A 532 14.14 3.69 0.78
CA THR A 532 13.15 3.86 1.86
C THR A 532 12.92 5.34 2.15
N ALA A 533 11.83 5.64 2.85
CA ALA A 533 11.59 6.95 3.45
C ALA A 533 10.97 6.83 4.86
N ASP A 534 11.30 5.75 5.59
CA ASP A 534 10.65 5.45 6.88
C ASP A 534 10.99 6.43 8.01
N ILE A 535 12.11 7.15 7.91
CA ILE A 535 12.51 8.15 8.91
C ILE A 535 12.21 9.55 8.35
N GLU A 536 11.19 10.21 8.89
CA GLU A 536 10.75 11.58 8.53
C GLU A 536 10.47 11.79 7.03
N MET A 537 10.09 10.75 6.28
CA MET A 537 9.93 10.82 4.83
C MET A 537 11.20 11.25 4.08
N THR A 538 12.37 11.16 4.72
CA THR A 538 13.65 11.47 4.09
C THR A 538 14.10 10.25 3.28
N LEU A 539 14.14 10.41 1.96
CA LEU A 539 14.52 9.34 1.04
C LEU A 539 15.97 8.91 1.29
N THR A 540 16.16 7.64 1.58
CA THR A 540 17.48 7.01 1.74
C THR A 540 17.64 5.85 0.77
N ILE A 541 18.80 5.76 0.13
CA ILE A 541 19.08 4.80 -0.93
C ILE A 541 19.91 3.63 -0.39
N GLY A 542 19.55 2.42 -0.81
CA GLY A 542 20.28 1.19 -0.52
C GLY A 542 20.17 0.70 0.91
N VAL A 543 18.96 0.55 1.45
CA VAL A 543 18.76 -0.06 2.77
C VAL A 543 19.06 -1.55 2.70
N HIS A 544 18.32 -2.33 1.91
CA HIS A 544 18.58 -3.77 1.78
C HIS A 544 19.15 -4.15 0.41
N GLY A 545 18.66 -3.60 -0.70
CA GLY A 545 19.16 -3.88 -2.04
C GLY A 545 20.35 -3.02 -2.50
N PRO A 546 20.66 -3.05 -3.80
CA PRO A 546 21.66 -2.20 -4.44
C PRO A 546 21.37 -0.70 -4.26
N LYS A 547 22.44 0.06 -3.99
CA LYS A 547 22.47 1.53 -3.95
C LYS A 547 22.44 2.14 -5.35
N GLU A 548 22.96 1.43 -6.34
CA GLU A 548 23.04 1.88 -7.72
C GLU A 548 22.52 0.82 -8.69
N ILE A 549 21.88 1.27 -9.76
CA ILE A 549 21.57 0.45 -10.95
C ILE A 549 22.17 1.10 -12.19
N ILE A 550 22.94 0.33 -12.95
CA ILE A 550 23.60 0.77 -14.18
C ILE A 550 23.16 -0.16 -15.30
N VAL A 551 22.46 0.39 -16.30
CA VAL A 551 22.00 -0.35 -17.48
C VAL A 551 22.95 -0.07 -18.64
N PHE A 552 23.62 -1.10 -19.15
CA PHE A 552 24.31 -1.07 -20.42
C PHE A 552 23.30 -1.36 -21.53
N LEU A 553 22.76 -0.30 -22.14
CA LEU A 553 21.77 -0.40 -23.21
C LEU A 553 22.48 -0.66 -24.53
N VAL A 554 22.34 -1.87 -25.07
CA VAL A 554 23.04 -2.34 -26.27
C VAL A 554 22.17 -2.08 -27.50
N ASP A 555 22.62 -1.23 -28.41
CA ASP A 555 22.03 -1.10 -29.74
C ASP A 555 22.42 -2.31 -30.60
N ASP A 556 21.45 -3.21 -30.80
CA ASP A 556 21.57 -4.46 -31.54
C ASP A 556 20.85 -4.42 -32.90
N SER A 557 20.34 -3.24 -33.30
CA SER A 557 19.56 -3.02 -34.53
C SER A 557 20.35 -3.25 -35.84
N LYS A 558 21.67 -3.47 -35.78
CA LYS A 558 22.55 -3.71 -36.93
C LYS A 558 23.19 -5.11 -36.96
N SER A 559 22.73 -6.03 -36.12
CA SER A 559 23.31 -7.38 -35.97
C SER A 559 22.70 -8.46 -36.89
N GLY A 560 21.88 -8.06 -37.87
CA GLY A 560 21.15 -8.97 -38.77
C GLY A 560 21.70 -8.97 -40.18
#